data_AF-A0A6V8Q5S7-F1
#
_entry.id   AF-A0A6V8Q5S7-F1
#
_cell.length_a   1.000
_cell.length_b   1.000
_cell.length_c   1.000
_cell.angle_alpha   90.00
_cell.angle_beta   90.00
_cell.angle_gamma   90.00
#
_symmetry.space_group_name_H-M   'P 1'
#
loop_
_entity.id
_entity.type
_entity.pdbx_description
1 polymer ?
#
loop_
_entity_poly.entity_id
_entity_poly.type
_entity_poly.pdbx_seq_one_letter_code
_entity_poly.pdbx_strand_id
1 'polypeptide(L)'
;LESAMSGHDINMLKIAIERLTPEIKELYQEYLEMEKLNDEREYTMKSVQSVLAEMGYKVSKLPFRTVENAKAPLYMEFDIPEGEGVRLGFGMDRGILAEVFHPENRETNREKFEEQEKRWCSDIKKIGAKLKDKGIVFEKKWTRHFTDAEIERIITEPQVTDETKKEEEYRRRMIQGQRRIQR
;
A
#
# COMPACT_ATOMS: atom_id res chain seq x y z
N LEU A 1 -3.64 11.38 -27.80
CA LEU A 1 -4.20 10.84 -29.06
C LEU A 1 -5.19 9.76 -28.66
N GLU A 2 -6.40 10.18 -28.28
CA GLU A 2 -7.50 9.25 -27.99
C GLU A 2 -8.02 8.75 -29.34
N SER A 3 -7.72 7.50 -29.68
CA SER A 3 -8.27 6.87 -30.88
C SER A 3 -9.72 6.49 -30.60
N ALA A 4 -10.66 7.37 -30.96
CA ALA A 4 -12.07 7.04 -30.96
C ALA A 4 -12.32 5.88 -31.93
N MET A 5 -12.72 4.72 -31.40
CA MET A 5 -13.11 3.55 -32.19
C MET A 5 -14.30 3.91 -33.08
N SER A 6 -14.29 3.48 -34.35
CA SER A 6 -15.39 3.74 -35.26
C SER A 6 -16.64 2.94 -34.85
N GLY A 7 -17.83 3.40 -35.21
CA GLY A 7 -19.08 2.66 -34.96
C GLY A 7 -19.11 1.27 -35.59
N HIS A 8 -18.26 1.03 -36.62
CA HIS A 8 -18.07 -0.28 -37.22
C HIS A 8 -17.22 -1.21 -36.33
N ASP A 9 -16.17 -0.69 -35.70
CA ASP A 9 -15.29 -1.46 -34.80
C ASP A 9 -16.03 -1.89 -33.52
N ILE A 10 -16.89 -1.02 -32.99
CA ILE A 10 -17.77 -1.33 -31.85
C ILE A 10 -18.76 -2.45 -32.21
N ASN A 11 -19.30 -2.44 -33.43
CA ASN A 11 -20.21 -3.49 -33.91
C ASN A 11 -19.49 -4.82 -34.13
N MET A 12 -18.27 -4.81 -34.67
CA MET A 12 -17.46 -6.02 -34.85
C MET A 12 -17.06 -6.65 -33.50
N LEU A 13 -16.76 -5.82 -32.50
CA LEU A 13 -16.53 -6.29 -31.12
C LEU A 13 -17.78 -6.91 -30.50
N LYS A 14 -18.96 -6.30 -30.68
CA LYS A 14 -20.22 -6.89 -30.21
C LYS A 14 -20.48 -8.27 -30.81
N ILE A 15 -20.31 -8.42 -32.13
CA ILE A 15 -20.50 -9.69 -32.82
C ILE A 15 -19.46 -10.74 -32.37
N ALA A 16 -18.20 -10.32 -32.16
CA ALA A 16 -17.16 -11.20 -31.65
C ALA A 16 -17.47 -11.67 -30.21
N ILE A 17 -17.94 -10.77 -29.35
CA ILE A 17 -18.36 -11.08 -27.97
C ILE A 17 -19.59 -12.00 -27.97
N GLU A 18 -20.57 -11.79 -28.83
CA GLU A 18 -21.76 -12.67 -28.94
C GLU A 18 -21.39 -14.10 -29.33
N ARG A 19 -20.31 -14.28 -30.10
CA ARG A 19 -19.79 -15.59 -30.55
C ARG A 19 -18.83 -16.26 -29.57
N LEU A 20 -18.46 -15.61 -28.48
CA LEU A 20 -17.70 -16.24 -27.41
C LEU A 20 -18.54 -17.32 -26.72
N THR A 21 -17.88 -18.42 -26.33
CA THR A 21 -18.52 -19.42 -25.48
C THR A 21 -18.91 -18.77 -24.13
N PRO A 22 -19.93 -19.29 -23.43
CA PRO A 22 -20.34 -18.75 -22.12
C PRO A 22 -19.16 -18.54 -21.17
N GLU A 23 -18.20 -19.47 -21.14
CA GLU A 23 -17.01 -19.43 -20.29
C GLU A 23 -16.09 -18.24 -20.61
N ILE A 24 -15.92 -17.91 -21.91
CA ILE A 24 -15.08 -16.76 -22.30
C ILE A 24 -15.81 -15.44 -22.02
N LYS A 25 -17.15 -15.40 -22.14
CA LYS A 25 -17.95 -14.24 -21.74
C LYS A 25 -17.85 -13.98 -20.24
N GLU A 26 -17.91 -15.04 -19.43
CA GLU A 26 -17.71 -14.97 -17.97
C GLU A 26 -16.31 -14.42 -17.64
N LEU A 27 -15.25 -14.99 -18.24
CA LEU A 27 -13.88 -14.51 -18.02
C LEU A 27 -13.69 -13.05 -18.43
N TYR A 28 -14.32 -12.63 -19.53
CA TYR A 28 -14.25 -11.23 -19.98
C TYR A 28 -14.99 -10.28 -19.03
N GLN A 29 -16.15 -10.69 -18.51
CA GLN A 29 -16.84 -9.90 -17.49
C GLN A 29 -16.03 -9.81 -16.19
N GLU A 30 -15.45 -10.92 -15.72
CA GLU A 30 -14.55 -10.91 -14.56
C GLU A 30 -13.35 -9.98 -14.77
N TYR A 31 -12.80 -9.95 -15.98
CA TYR A 31 -11.72 -9.03 -16.34
C TYR A 31 -12.15 -7.57 -16.26
N LEU A 32 -13.29 -7.22 -16.86
CA LEU A 32 -13.83 -5.84 -16.83
C LEU A 32 -14.15 -5.39 -15.39
N GLU A 33 -14.71 -6.28 -14.58
CA GLU A 33 -14.95 -6.01 -13.17
C GLU A 33 -13.64 -5.76 -12.40
N MET A 34 -12.62 -6.59 -12.65
CA MET A 34 -11.31 -6.43 -12.02
C MET A 34 -10.63 -5.12 -12.42
N GLU A 35 -10.69 -4.75 -13.70
CA GLU A 35 -10.16 -3.50 -14.23
C GLU A 35 -10.82 -2.30 -13.55
N LYS A 36 -12.15 -2.28 -13.49
CA LYS A 36 -12.91 -1.24 -12.81
C LYS A 36 -12.53 -1.12 -11.33
N LEU A 37 -12.44 -2.25 -10.60
CA LEU A 37 -12.05 -2.23 -9.19
C LEU A 37 -10.60 -1.75 -9.01
N ASN A 38 -9.71 -2.04 -9.96
CA ASN A 38 -8.34 -1.53 -9.92
C ASN A 38 -8.28 -0.01 -10.14
N ASP A 39 -9.04 0.52 -11.10
CA ASP A 39 -9.14 1.97 -11.35
C ASP A 39 -9.68 2.71 -10.13
N GLU A 40 -10.71 2.16 -9.48
CA GLU A 40 -11.28 2.71 -8.25
C GLU A 40 -10.27 2.68 -7.08
N ARG A 41 -9.49 1.60 -6.96
CA ARG A 41 -8.39 1.49 -6.00
C ARG A 41 -7.32 2.54 -6.25
N GLU A 42 -6.89 2.73 -7.49
CA GLU A 42 -5.89 3.73 -7.85
C GLU A 42 -6.38 5.16 -7.61
N TYR A 43 -7.62 5.45 -7.94
CA TYR A 43 -8.25 6.74 -7.66
C TYR A 43 -8.28 7.03 -6.15
N THR A 44 -8.66 6.02 -5.36
CA THR A 44 -8.70 6.10 -3.89
C THR A 44 -7.30 6.36 -3.33
N MET A 45 -6.31 5.59 -3.78
CA MET A 45 -4.91 5.73 -3.36
C MET A 45 -4.35 7.12 -3.67
N LYS A 46 -4.53 7.62 -4.90
CA LYS A 46 -4.09 8.98 -5.31
C LYS A 46 -4.77 10.07 -4.49
N SER A 47 -6.06 9.90 -4.19
CA SER A 47 -6.81 10.87 -3.39
C SER A 47 -6.33 10.90 -1.93
N VAL A 48 -6.05 9.73 -1.34
CA VAL A 48 -5.49 9.62 0.01
C VAL A 48 -4.08 10.21 0.06
N GLN A 49 -3.24 9.91 -0.93
CA GLN A 49 -1.90 10.50 -1.06
C GLN A 49 -1.97 12.04 -1.12
N SER A 50 -2.88 12.60 -1.92
CA SER A 50 -3.10 14.05 -1.99
C SER A 50 -3.52 14.64 -0.65
N VAL A 51 -4.47 14.01 0.05
CA VAL A 51 -4.95 14.48 1.36
C VAL A 51 -3.84 14.42 2.42
N LEU A 52 -3.04 13.35 2.43
CA LEU A 52 -1.91 13.19 3.33
C LEU A 52 -0.81 14.22 3.05
N ALA A 53 -0.50 14.49 1.78
CA ALA A 53 0.46 15.53 1.39
C ALA A 53 0.02 16.92 1.85
N GLU A 54 -1.27 17.27 1.74
CA GLU A 54 -1.82 18.52 2.29
C GLU A 54 -1.70 18.60 3.83
N MET A 55 -1.65 17.46 4.51
CA MET A 55 -1.44 17.36 5.96
C MET A 55 0.05 17.31 6.33
N GLY A 56 0.95 17.42 5.35
CA GLY A 56 2.41 17.47 5.54
C GLY A 56 3.11 16.11 5.51
N TYR A 57 2.38 15.00 5.32
CA TYR A 57 2.97 13.68 5.26
C TYR A 57 3.79 13.53 3.98
N LYS A 58 4.88 12.76 4.05
CA LYS A 58 5.76 12.50 2.91
C LYS A 58 5.70 11.03 2.54
N VAL A 59 5.66 10.72 1.25
CA VAL A 59 5.74 9.32 0.78
C VAL A 59 7.15 8.81 1.03
N SER A 60 7.28 7.76 1.84
CA SER A 60 8.55 7.09 2.11
C SER A 60 8.77 5.87 1.21
N LYS A 61 7.68 5.21 0.79
CA LYS A 61 7.73 4.08 -0.15
C LYS A 61 6.60 4.14 -1.18
N LEU A 62 6.96 3.95 -2.45
CA LEU A 62 6.02 3.88 -3.58
C LEU A 62 5.09 2.66 -3.46
N PRO A 63 3.93 2.66 -4.14
CA PRO A 63 2.97 1.55 -4.08
C PRO A 63 3.61 0.19 -4.37
N PHE A 64 3.39 -0.78 -3.49
CA PHE A 64 3.91 -2.15 -3.63
C PHE A 64 2.88 -3.20 -3.21
N ARG A 65 3.07 -4.45 -3.63
CA ARG A 65 2.30 -5.61 -3.14
C ARG A 65 3.21 -6.51 -2.30
N THR A 66 2.65 -7.13 -1.27
CA THR A 66 3.36 -8.12 -0.46
C THR A 66 3.42 -9.50 -1.13
N VAL A 67 2.48 -9.76 -2.05
CA VAL A 67 2.40 -11.01 -2.82
C VAL A 67 2.04 -10.71 -4.28
N GLU A 68 2.51 -11.54 -5.21
CA GLU A 68 2.20 -11.45 -6.63
C GLU A 68 0.77 -11.95 -6.92
N ASN A 69 -0.23 -11.20 -6.47
CA ASN A 69 -1.63 -11.45 -6.76
C ASN A 69 -2.31 -10.11 -7.10
N ALA A 70 -3.01 -10.04 -8.24
CA ALA A 70 -3.68 -8.82 -8.70
C ALA A 70 -4.73 -8.29 -7.71
N LYS A 71 -5.36 -9.20 -6.96
CA LYS A 71 -6.36 -8.91 -5.92
C LYS A 71 -5.75 -8.56 -4.57
N ALA A 72 -4.44 -8.75 -4.38
CA ALA A 72 -3.77 -8.38 -3.14
C ALA A 72 -3.82 -6.87 -2.92
N PRO A 73 -3.86 -6.40 -1.65
CA PRO A 73 -3.82 -4.98 -1.35
C PRO A 73 -2.56 -4.31 -1.91
N LEU A 74 -2.71 -3.06 -2.37
CA LEU A 74 -1.58 -2.19 -2.66
C LEU A 74 -1.22 -1.45 -1.38
N TYR A 75 0.06 -1.44 -1.01
CA TYR A 75 0.55 -0.77 0.17
C TYR A 75 1.36 0.47 -0.20
N MET A 76 1.21 1.53 0.58
CA MET A 76 2.05 2.72 0.55
C MET A 76 2.53 3.05 1.95
N GLU A 77 3.71 3.65 2.06
CA GLU A 77 4.27 4.09 3.34
C GLU A 77 4.48 5.59 3.31
N PHE A 78 4.18 6.23 4.44
CA PHE A 78 4.28 7.67 4.64
C PHE A 78 5.00 7.99 5.95
N ASP A 79 5.81 9.02 5.94
CA ASP A 79 6.37 9.61 7.15
C ASP A 79 5.38 10.63 7.73
N ILE A 80 5.09 10.48 9.03
CA ILE A 80 4.29 11.44 9.79
C ILE A 80 5.16 12.67 10.07
N PRO A 81 4.65 13.91 9.90
CA PRO A 81 5.39 15.12 10.26
C PRO A 81 5.82 15.07 11.73
N GLU A 82 7.11 15.16 12.00
CA GLU A 82 7.66 15.12 13.38
C GLU A 82 7.38 13.80 14.14
N GLY A 83 7.04 12.72 13.43
CA GLY A 83 6.74 11.40 14.02
C GLY A 83 7.24 10.25 13.14
N GLU A 84 6.87 9.01 13.46
CA GLU A 84 7.31 7.80 12.76
C GLU A 84 6.58 7.57 11.42
N GLY A 85 6.39 6.32 11.01
CA GLY A 85 5.77 5.95 9.74
C GLY A 85 4.31 5.51 9.87
N VAL A 86 3.56 5.60 8.78
CA VAL A 86 2.26 4.93 8.62
C VAL A 86 2.19 4.22 7.28
N ARG A 87 1.75 2.97 7.31
CA ARG A 87 1.51 2.12 6.16
C ARG A 87 0.02 2.07 5.89
N LEU A 88 -0.38 2.37 4.67
CA LEU A 88 -1.75 2.28 4.21
C LEU A 88 -1.87 1.16 3.17
N GLY A 89 -2.80 0.23 3.39
CA GLY A 89 -3.16 -0.84 2.46
C GLY A 89 -4.49 -0.54 1.78
N PHE A 90 -4.55 -0.65 0.46
CA PHE A 90 -5.72 -0.39 -0.38
C PHE A 90 -6.23 -1.68 -1.00
N GLY A 91 -7.39 -2.15 -0.52
CA GLY A 91 -8.06 -3.34 -1.03
C GLY A 91 -8.80 -3.09 -2.35
N MET A 92 -9.29 -4.18 -2.97
CA MET A 92 -10.19 -4.10 -4.14
C MET A 92 -11.62 -3.72 -3.73
N ASP A 93 -11.95 -3.77 -2.44
CA ASP A 93 -13.26 -3.46 -1.86
C ASP A 93 -13.41 -1.99 -1.44
N ARG A 94 -12.52 -1.11 -1.92
CA ARG A 94 -12.38 0.29 -1.47
C ARG A 94 -12.04 0.42 0.02
N GLY A 95 -11.68 -0.68 0.66
CA GLY A 95 -11.21 -0.71 2.04
C GLY A 95 -9.81 -0.13 2.15
N ILE A 96 -9.58 0.63 3.22
CA ILE A 96 -8.25 1.13 3.58
C ILE A 96 -7.88 0.56 4.94
N LEU A 97 -6.80 -0.22 4.95
CA LEU A 97 -6.13 -0.66 6.16
C LEU A 97 -5.07 0.39 6.51
N ALA A 98 -4.98 0.77 7.79
CA ALA A 98 -3.96 1.67 8.28
C ALA A 98 -3.18 1.02 9.42
N GLU A 99 -1.86 1.02 9.32
CA GLU A 99 -0.94 0.47 10.31
C GLU A 99 0.13 1.50 10.60
N VAL A 100 0.24 1.94 11.86
CA VAL A 100 1.39 2.74 12.29
C VAL A 100 2.59 1.80 12.35
N PHE A 101 3.72 2.21 11.78
CA PHE A 101 4.95 1.42 11.83
C PHE A 101 6.14 2.30 12.18
N HIS A 102 7.19 1.65 12.67
CA HIS A 102 8.42 2.31 13.06
C HIS A 102 9.49 2.12 11.98
N PRO A 103 9.98 3.19 11.33
CA PRO A 103 11.08 3.09 10.39
C PRO A 103 12.34 2.57 11.08
N GLU A 104 13.09 1.70 10.41
CA GLU A 104 14.22 0.92 10.98
C GLU A 104 15.38 1.76 11.58
N ASN A 105 15.35 3.09 11.43
CA ASN A 105 16.45 4.01 11.76
C ASN A 105 16.11 5.06 12.82
N ARG A 106 15.08 4.84 13.64
CA ARG A 106 14.71 5.78 14.70
C ARG A 106 14.69 5.10 16.06
N GLU A 107 15.12 5.77 17.10
CA GLU A 107 14.92 5.29 18.47
C GLU A 107 13.50 5.66 18.90
N THR A 108 12.68 4.65 19.20
CA THR A 108 11.35 4.84 19.76
C THR A 108 11.26 4.31 21.19
N ASN A 109 10.35 4.88 21.96
CA ASN A 109 9.99 4.38 23.27
C ASN A 109 8.46 4.27 23.35
N ARG A 110 7.96 3.58 24.38
CA ARG A 110 6.52 3.31 24.53
C ARG A 110 5.67 4.59 24.54
N GLU A 111 6.12 5.62 25.23
CA GLU A 111 5.40 6.89 25.36
C GLU A 111 5.23 7.60 24.00
N LYS A 112 6.30 7.68 23.19
CA LYS A 112 6.24 8.23 21.83
C LYS A 112 5.32 7.42 20.91
N PHE A 113 5.34 6.09 21.03
CA PHE A 113 4.47 5.22 20.24
C PHE A 113 2.98 5.45 20.56
N GLU A 114 2.63 5.49 21.85
CA GLU A 114 1.25 5.74 22.30
C GLU A 114 0.77 7.16 21.91
N GLU A 115 1.63 8.16 22.00
CA GLU A 115 1.32 9.52 21.54
C GLU A 115 1.05 9.55 20.03
N GLN A 116 1.86 8.82 19.26
CA GLN A 116 1.67 8.72 17.82
C GLN A 116 0.39 7.96 17.44
N GLU A 117 0.05 6.88 18.14
CA GLU A 117 -1.21 6.16 17.90
C GLU A 117 -2.42 7.08 18.15
N LYS A 118 -2.38 7.87 19.23
CA LYS A 118 -3.41 8.88 19.53
C LYS A 118 -3.50 9.95 18.44
N ARG A 119 -2.35 10.46 17.97
CA ARG A 119 -2.26 11.43 16.88
C ARG A 119 -2.83 10.85 15.58
N TRP A 120 -2.44 9.63 15.23
CA TRP A 120 -2.96 8.92 14.06
C TRP A 120 -4.48 8.73 14.12
N CYS A 121 -5.04 8.39 15.28
CA CYS A 121 -6.49 8.28 15.47
C CYS A 121 -7.22 9.62 15.28
N SER A 122 -6.55 10.75 15.51
CA SER A 122 -7.09 12.08 15.19
C SER A 122 -6.96 12.39 13.70
N ASP A 123 -5.81 12.11 13.12
CA ASP A 123 -5.52 12.41 11.72
C ASP A 123 -6.37 11.56 10.77
N ILE A 124 -6.66 10.29 11.09
CA ILE A 124 -7.56 9.45 10.28
C ILE A 124 -8.99 10.01 10.22
N LYS A 125 -9.46 10.70 11.26
CA LYS A 125 -10.77 11.38 11.25
C LYS A 125 -10.75 12.57 10.29
N LYS A 126 -9.66 13.35 10.29
CA LYS A 126 -9.47 14.50 9.37
C LYS A 126 -9.34 14.03 7.92
N ILE A 127 -8.57 12.97 7.69
CA ILE A 127 -8.43 12.31 6.39
C ILE A 127 -9.79 11.85 5.88
N GLY A 128 -10.58 11.20 6.76
CA GLY A 128 -11.95 10.80 6.46
C GLY A 128 -12.86 11.95 6.02
N ALA A 129 -12.79 13.10 6.71
CA ALA A 129 -13.55 14.29 6.35
C ALA A 129 -13.11 14.86 4.99
N LYS A 130 -11.80 15.04 4.78
CA LYS A 130 -11.25 15.55 3.51
C LYS A 130 -11.55 14.65 2.31
N LEU A 131 -11.55 13.34 2.50
CA LEU A 131 -11.85 12.38 1.42
C LEU A 131 -13.34 12.34 1.08
N LYS A 132 -14.21 12.58 2.06
CA LYS A 132 -15.65 12.74 1.81
C LYS A 132 -15.93 13.90 0.86
N ASP A 133 -15.21 15.01 0.99
CA ASP A 133 -15.32 16.16 0.07
C ASP A 133 -14.88 15.81 -1.36
N LYS A 134 -14.06 14.75 -1.54
CA LYS A 134 -13.65 14.19 -2.84
C LYS A 134 -14.54 13.02 -3.32
N GLY A 135 -15.69 12.80 -2.68
CA GLY A 135 -16.64 11.73 -3.00
C GLY A 135 -16.20 10.34 -2.56
N ILE A 136 -15.14 10.23 -1.75
CA ILE A 136 -14.63 8.95 -1.24
C ILE A 136 -15.17 8.74 0.17
N VAL A 137 -16.04 7.74 0.33
CA VAL A 137 -16.61 7.37 1.63
C VAL A 137 -16.02 6.04 2.06
N PHE A 138 -15.38 6.03 3.24
CA PHE A 138 -14.90 4.80 3.86
C PHE A 138 -16.08 4.00 4.39
N GLU A 139 -16.41 2.88 3.73
CA GLU A 139 -17.49 2.00 4.19
C GLU A 139 -17.08 1.15 5.41
N LYS A 140 -15.79 0.82 5.55
CA LYS A 140 -15.24 0.07 6.68
C LYS A 140 -13.93 0.69 7.18
N LYS A 141 -13.91 1.11 8.44
CA LYS A 141 -12.69 1.55 9.13
C LYS A 141 -12.11 0.38 9.90
N TRP A 142 -11.00 -0.18 9.43
CA TRP A 142 -10.24 -1.17 10.17
C TRP A 142 -9.12 -0.46 10.92
N THR A 143 -9.32 -0.24 12.22
CA THR A 143 -8.26 0.23 13.11
C THR A 143 -7.81 -0.97 13.94
N ARG A 144 -6.55 -1.39 13.79
CA ARG A 144 -5.95 -2.41 14.64
C ARG A 144 -5.17 -1.69 15.73
N HIS A 145 -5.47 -2.01 16.98
CA HIS A 145 -4.64 -1.63 18.11
C HIS A 145 -3.54 -2.67 18.28
N PHE A 146 -2.32 -2.21 18.58
CA PHE A 146 -1.22 -3.10 18.91
C PHE A 146 -1.36 -3.58 20.35
N THR A 147 -1.04 -4.85 20.59
CA THR A 147 -0.92 -5.41 21.94
C THR A 147 0.40 -4.96 22.57
N ASP A 148 0.46 -4.95 23.91
CA ASP A 148 1.69 -4.60 24.66
C ASP A 148 2.91 -5.41 24.21
N ALA A 149 2.73 -6.70 23.90
CA ALA A 149 3.80 -7.58 23.41
C ALA A 149 4.29 -7.18 22.01
N GLU A 150 3.43 -6.65 21.14
CA GLU A 150 3.80 -6.15 19.82
C GLU A 150 4.54 -4.82 19.92
N ILE A 151 4.06 -3.93 20.80
CA ILE A 151 4.71 -2.66 21.09
C ILE A 151 6.13 -2.91 21.62
N GLU A 152 6.29 -3.83 22.57
CA GLU A 152 7.58 -4.17 23.13
C GLU A 152 8.54 -4.77 22.09
N ARG A 153 8.04 -5.60 21.16
CA ARG A 153 8.83 -6.08 20.02
C ARG A 153 9.30 -4.96 19.10
N ILE A 154 8.44 -4.01 18.77
CA ILE A 154 8.78 -2.87 17.91
C ILE A 154 9.83 -1.97 18.56
N ILE A 155 9.76 -1.79 19.88
CA ILE A 155 10.72 -0.99 20.66
C ILE A 155 12.07 -1.72 20.79
N THR A 156 12.06 -3.04 20.93
CA THR A 156 13.25 -3.80 21.38
C THR A 156 14.03 -4.44 20.23
N GLU A 157 13.38 -4.79 19.12
CA GLU A 157 14.04 -5.46 17.99
C GLU A 157 14.13 -4.49 16.79
N PRO A 158 15.35 -4.09 16.35
CA PRO A 158 15.48 -3.41 15.07
C PRO A 158 14.92 -4.34 13.99
N GLN A 159 13.87 -3.90 13.29
CA GLN A 159 13.34 -4.62 12.14
C GLN A 159 14.48 -4.74 11.12
N VAL A 160 14.90 -5.96 10.80
CA VAL A 160 15.97 -6.20 9.84
C VAL A 160 15.32 -6.43 8.47
N THR A 161 15.36 -5.40 7.61
CA THR A 161 14.97 -5.52 6.19
C THR A 161 15.69 -6.66 5.48
N ASP A 162 15.05 -7.23 4.45
CA ASP A 162 15.71 -8.18 3.54
C ASP A 162 16.91 -7.53 2.81
N GLU A 163 16.92 -6.20 2.67
CA GLU A 163 18.05 -5.44 2.12
C GLU A 163 19.24 -5.39 3.09
N THR A 164 19.03 -5.11 4.38
CA THR A 164 20.10 -5.20 5.38
C THR A 164 20.61 -6.62 5.54
N LYS A 165 19.75 -7.65 5.46
CA LYS A 165 20.20 -9.05 5.41
C LYS A 165 21.06 -9.35 4.19
N LYS A 166 20.66 -8.89 3.00
CA LYS A 166 21.45 -9.06 1.77
C LYS A 166 22.78 -8.32 1.83
N GLU A 167 22.81 -7.14 2.42
CA GLU A 167 24.03 -6.34 2.56
C GLU A 167 25.00 -6.95 3.58
N GLU A 168 24.48 -7.48 4.69
CA GLU A 168 25.21 -8.26 5.70
C GLU A 168 25.78 -9.55 5.08
N GLU A 169 25.00 -10.25 4.26
CA GLU A 169 25.41 -11.47 3.57
C GLU A 169 26.49 -11.16 2.51
N TYR A 170 26.36 -10.05 1.79
CA TYR A 170 27.38 -9.55 0.86
C TYR A 170 28.68 -9.20 1.58
N ARG A 171 28.63 -8.48 2.71
CA ARG A 171 29.81 -8.18 3.55
C ARG A 171 30.50 -9.44 4.03
N ARG A 172 29.74 -10.44 4.50
CA ARG A 172 30.30 -11.74 4.93
C ARG A 172 31.00 -12.48 3.79
N ARG A 173 30.43 -12.48 2.58
CA ARG A 173 31.05 -13.08 1.39
C ARG A 173 32.34 -12.37 1.00
N MET A 174 32.39 -11.04 1.07
CA MET A 174 33.60 -10.25 0.79
C MET A 174 34.73 -10.55 1.79
N ILE A 175 34.41 -10.63 3.08
CA ILE A 175 35.38 -10.97 4.14
C ILE A 175 35.91 -12.41 3.97
N GLN A 176 35.05 -13.37 3.61
CA GLN A 176 35.47 -14.74 3.31
C GLN A 176 36.31 -14.83 2.03
N GLY A 177 35.98 -14.04 1.00
CA GLY A 177 36.75 -13.95 -0.24
C GLY A 177 38.17 -13.42 -0.02
N GLN A 178 38.32 -12.36 0.80
CA GLN A 178 39.63 -11.79 1.15
C GLN A 178 40.52 -12.78 1.93
N ARG A 179 39.94 -13.61 2.82
CA ARG A 179 40.67 -14.65 3.56
C ARG A 179 41.17 -15.81 2.68
N ARG A 180 40.56 -16.02 1.51
CA ARG A 180 41.03 -17.03 0.53
C ARG A 180 42.19 -16.55 -0.34
N ILE A 181 42.38 -15.24 -0.49
CA ILE A 181 43.46 -14.65 -1.29
C ILE A 181 44.78 -14.54 -0.48
N GLN A 182 44.70 -14.62 0.86
CA GLN A 182 45.86 -14.58 1.76
C GLN A 182 46.40 -15.96 2.18
N ARG A 183 45.96 -17.05 1.54
CA ARG A 183 46.53 -18.41 1.68
C ARG A 183 47.12 -18.84 0.35
#